data_AF-A0A7Y1UMH3-F1
#
_entry.id   AF-A0A7Y1UMH3-F1
#
_cell.length_a   1.000
_cell.length_b   1.000
_cell.length_c   1.000
_cell.angle_alpha   90.00
_cell.angle_beta   90.00
_cell.angle_gamma   90.00
#
_symmetry.space_group_name_H-M   'P 1'
#
loop_
_entity.id
_entity.type
_entity.pdbx_description
1 polymer ?
#
loop_
_entity_poly.entity_id
_entity_poly.type
_entity_poly.pdbx_seq_one_letter_code
_entity_poly.pdbx_strand_id
1 'polypeptide(L)'
;TLSPGIYTKITSSSSGTITLQPGIYVITGEIKLAKSPAAGESSLFGEDVMLYFACSSYPVPCSTGEGGAQFASSGGAAVDLSGRTGADADFAGMVVYFDRNNASQISLTGSSATSVDGTIYAKSGTVSLTGPSGVSTFSAAIVANNVKKTGDSAIVLDFDPTKNHAALSDSADGGLVE
;
A
#
# COMPACT_ATOMS: atom_id res chain seq x y z
N THR A 1 -6.82 -3.30 17.61
CA THR A 1 -7.16 -4.20 16.48
C THR A 1 -8.40 -3.70 15.78
N LEU A 2 -8.43 -3.77 14.45
CA LEU A 2 -9.56 -3.43 13.59
C LEU A 2 -10.02 -4.68 12.83
N SER A 3 -11.30 -4.76 12.52
CA SER A 3 -11.89 -5.78 11.65
C SER A 3 -12.15 -5.20 10.26
N PRO A 4 -12.28 -6.03 9.21
CA PRO A 4 -12.64 -5.56 7.87
C PRO A 4 -13.89 -4.66 7.86
N GLY A 5 -13.90 -3.62 7.04
CA GLY A 5 -14.98 -2.64 7.01
C GLY A 5 -14.65 -1.36 6.23
N ILE A 6 -15.55 -0.38 6.28
CA ILE A 6 -15.38 0.93 5.64
C ILE A 6 -14.90 1.95 6.68
N TYR A 7 -13.78 2.60 6.39
CA TYR A 7 -13.11 3.54 7.27
C TYR A 7 -12.88 4.88 6.56
N THR A 8 -13.41 5.96 7.13
CA THR A 8 -13.03 7.30 6.66
C THR A 8 -11.59 7.64 7.08
N LYS A 9 -11.17 7.19 8.27
CA LYS A 9 -9.82 7.46 8.80
C LYS A 9 -9.29 6.28 9.61
N ILE A 10 -8.01 5.96 9.41
CA ILE A 10 -7.21 5.10 10.29
C ILE A 10 -5.96 5.88 10.66
N THR A 11 -5.82 6.28 11.92
CA THR A 11 -4.71 7.14 12.34
C THR A 11 -4.02 6.63 13.59
N SER A 12 -2.69 6.60 13.60
CA SER A 12 -1.90 6.34 14.81
C SER A 12 -1.33 7.67 15.35
N SER A 13 -1.83 8.16 16.49
CA SER A 13 -1.29 9.35 17.18
C SER A 13 -0.45 9.02 18.41
N SER A 14 -0.50 7.80 18.91
CA SER A 14 0.24 7.30 20.07
C SER A 14 1.13 6.11 19.71
N SER A 15 1.99 5.69 20.64
CA SER A 15 2.94 4.58 20.50
C SER A 15 2.29 3.19 20.59
N GLY A 16 1.17 2.97 19.88
CA GLY A 16 0.50 1.68 19.80
C GLY A 16 0.47 1.13 18.38
N THR A 17 0.45 -0.20 18.24
CA THR A 17 0.25 -0.89 16.97
C THR A 17 -1.23 -0.95 16.61
N ILE A 18 -1.57 -0.52 15.40
CA ILE A 18 -2.86 -0.82 14.78
C ILE A 18 -2.74 -2.19 14.10
N THR A 19 -3.36 -3.21 14.69
CA THR A 19 -3.47 -4.55 14.10
C THR A 19 -4.74 -4.66 13.26
N LEU A 20 -4.62 -5.10 12.01
CA LEU A 20 -5.74 -5.44 11.13
C LEU A 20 -5.99 -6.95 11.18
N GLN A 21 -7.23 -7.37 11.39
CA GLN A 21 -7.63 -8.76 11.15
C GLN A 21 -7.66 -9.07 9.64
N PRO A 22 -7.49 -10.33 9.22
CA PRO A 22 -7.57 -10.73 7.81
C PRO A 22 -8.84 -10.23 7.11
N GLY A 23 -8.70 -9.76 5.87
CA GLY A 23 -9.80 -9.33 5.01
C GLY A 23 -9.60 -7.97 4.32
N ILE A 24 -10.68 -7.42 3.77
CA ILE A 24 -10.66 -6.21 2.93
C ILE A 24 -11.12 -4.98 3.73
N TYR A 25 -10.30 -3.94 3.71
CA TYR A 25 -10.57 -2.64 4.32
C TYR A 25 -10.81 -1.62 3.22
N VAL A 26 -11.94 -0.93 3.24
CA VAL A 26 -12.24 0.17 2.32
C VAL A 26 -11.94 1.48 3.02
N ILE A 27 -11.02 2.27 2.48
CA ILE A 27 -10.61 3.56 3.02
C ILE A 27 -11.18 4.63 2.11
N THR A 28 -11.97 5.57 2.66
CA THR A 28 -12.61 6.66 1.89
C THR A 28 -12.02 8.04 2.16
N GLY A 29 -11.10 8.15 3.13
CA GLY A 29 -10.40 9.39 3.47
C GLY A 29 -8.88 9.20 3.58
N GLU A 30 -8.38 8.69 4.71
CA GLU A 30 -6.93 8.53 4.86
C GLU A 30 -6.50 7.44 5.84
N ILE A 31 -5.36 6.83 5.57
CA ILE A 31 -4.51 6.22 6.59
C ILE A 31 -3.36 7.18 6.89
N LYS A 32 -3.18 7.56 8.16
CA LYS A 32 -2.11 8.46 8.59
C LYS A 32 -1.37 7.91 9.81
N LEU A 33 -0.10 7.55 9.61
CA LEU A 33 0.78 7.02 10.65
C LEU A 33 1.89 8.03 10.95
N ALA A 34 2.18 8.21 12.24
CA ALA A 34 3.07 9.30 12.70
C ALA A 34 4.19 8.87 13.64
N LYS A 35 4.15 7.65 14.22
CA LYS A 35 5.18 7.20 15.16
C LYS A 35 5.23 5.68 15.29
N SER A 36 6.44 5.11 15.39
CA SER A 36 6.63 3.71 15.81
C SER A 36 6.27 3.52 17.29
N PRO A 37 5.59 2.43 17.68
CA PRO A 37 5.31 2.13 19.08
C PRO A 37 6.58 1.84 19.89
N ALA A 38 7.48 1.02 19.34
CA ALA A 38 8.84 0.80 19.83
C ALA A 38 9.81 0.52 18.67
N ALA A 39 11.10 0.34 18.97
CA ALA A 39 12.08 -0.12 17.99
C ALA A 39 11.78 -1.57 17.57
N GLY A 40 11.69 -1.83 16.27
CA GLY A 40 11.38 -3.17 15.74
C GLY A 40 9.89 -3.53 15.73
N GLU A 41 9.01 -2.63 16.19
CA GLU A 41 7.56 -2.82 16.13
C GLU A 41 6.93 -1.97 15.03
N SER A 42 5.81 -2.43 14.47
CA SER A 42 5.08 -1.74 13.40
C SER A 42 3.95 -0.87 13.96
N SER A 43 3.78 0.32 13.40
CA SER A 43 2.62 1.21 13.68
C SER A 43 1.34 0.65 13.08
N LEU A 44 1.45 -0.06 11.96
CA LEU A 44 0.37 -0.76 11.29
C LEU A 44 0.84 -2.17 10.95
N PHE A 45 0.11 -3.17 11.42
CA PHE A 45 0.38 -4.59 11.20
C PHE A 45 -0.88 -5.28 10.65
N GLY A 46 -0.72 -6.15 9.65
CA GLY A 46 -1.81 -6.97 9.14
C GLY A 46 -1.34 -8.09 8.24
N GLU A 47 -1.93 -9.27 8.41
CA GLU A 47 -1.68 -10.45 7.56
C GLU A 47 -2.95 -10.87 6.84
N ASP A 48 -2.81 -11.33 5.59
CA ASP A 48 -3.93 -11.70 4.73
C ASP A 48 -4.95 -10.54 4.60
N VAL A 49 -4.43 -9.33 4.37
CA VAL A 49 -5.21 -8.08 4.28
C VAL A 49 -5.11 -7.42 2.91
N MET A 50 -6.16 -6.70 2.54
CA MET A 50 -6.15 -5.78 1.41
C MET A 50 -6.69 -4.41 1.83
N LEU A 51 -5.95 -3.36 1.52
CA LEU A 51 -6.35 -1.97 1.72
C LEU A 51 -6.84 -1.38 0.40
N TYR A 52 -8.15 -1.17 0.27
CA TYR A 52 -8.78 -0.54 -0.89
C TYR A 52 -8.98 0.96 -0.66
N PHE A 53 -8.27 1.82 -1.39
CA PHE A 53 -8.35 3.28 -1.26
C PHE A 53 -9.31 3.86 -2.30
N ALA A 54 -10.54 4.07 -1.87
CA ALA A 54 -11.64 4.59 -2.66
C ALA A 54 -11.73 6.12 -2.61
N CYS A 55 -12.56 6.70 -3.47
CA CYS A 55 -13.00 8.09 -3.32
C CYS A 55 -14.04 8.23 -2.20
N SER A 56 -14.22 9.48 -1.73
CA SER A 56 -15.19 9.79 -0.67
C SER A 56 -16.65 9.45 -1.04
N SER A 57 -16.93 9.32 -2.35
CA SER A 57 -18.19 8.93 -2.96
C SER A 57 -18.45 7.42 -3.01
N TYR A 58 -17.55 6.59 -2.43
CA TYR A 58 -17.69 5.13 -2.38
C TYR A 58 -19.13 4.71 -1.99
N PRO A 59 -19.76 3.76 -2.72
CA PRO A 59 -19.16 2.84 -3.71
C PRO A 59 -19.03 3.39 -5.14
N VAL A 60 -19.30 4.68 -5.37
CA VAL A 60 -19.06 5.28 -6.69
C VAL A 60 -17.53 5.34 -6.93
N PRO A 61 -17.04 4.82 -8.07
CA PRO A 61 -15.62 4.89 -8.40
C PRO A 61 -15.12 6.33 -8.52
N CYS A 62 -13.81 6.52 -8.37
CA CYS A 62 -13.20 7.82 -8.60
C CYS A 62 -13.40 8.29 -10.05
N SER A 63 -13.65 9.58 -10.22
CA SER A 63 -13.59 10.23 -11.53
C SER A 63 -12.14 10.28 -12.00
N THR A 64 -11.91 10.34 -13.32
CA THR A 64 -10.54 10.43 -13.87
C THR A 64 -9.82 11.67 -13.32
N GLY A 65 -8.67 11.46 -12.66
CA GLY A 65 -7.88 12.53 -12.05
C GLY A 65 -8.37 13.00 -10.67
N GLU A 66 -9.39 12.34 -10.10
CA GLU A 66 -9.91 12.67 -8.77
C GLU A 66 -8.94 12.21 -7.66
N GLY A 67 -8.73 13.07 -6.66
CA GLY A 67 -8.04 12.68 -5.43
C GLY A 67 -8.98 11.89 -4.52
N GLY A 68 -8.73 10.58 -4.41
CA GLY A 68 -9.42 9.71 -3.46
C GLY A 68 -8.66 9.58 -2.14
N ALA A 69 -8.92 8.49 -1.42
CA ALA A 69 -8.24 8.21 -0.18
C ALA A 69 -6.72 8.08 -0.35
N GLN A 70 -5.97 8.42 0.69
CA GLN A 70 -4.50 8.46 0.69
C GLN A 70 -3.89 7.63 1.82
N PHE A 71 -2.62 7.26 1.66
CA PHE A 71 -1.82 6.63 2.70
C PHE A 71 -0.58 7.48 2.97
N ALA A 72 -0.42 7.98 4.20
CA ALA A 72 0.79 8.62 4.66
C ALA A 72 1.37 7.94 5.90
N SER A 73 2.63 7.51 5.82
CA SER A 73 3.46 7.11 6.96
C SER A 73 4.62 8.09 7.11
N SER A 74 4.83 8.59 8.33
CA SER A 74 5.81 9.61 8.68
C SER A 74 6.31 9.46 10.13
N GLY A 75 7.31 10.26 10.53
CA GLY A 75 7.78 10.31 11.93
C GLY A 75 8.38 8.99 12.45
N GLY A 76 8.95 8.18 11.55
CA GLY A 76 9.52 6.88 11.88
C GLY A 76 8.50 5.77 12.09
N ALA A 77 7.24 5.96 11.68
CA ALA A 77 6.24 4.90 11.66
C ALA A 77 6.68 3.73 10.74
N ALA A 78 6.50 2.51 11.23
CA ALA A 78 6.77 1.28 10.50
C ALA A 78 5.46 0.63 10.04
N VAL A 79 5.48 0.01 8.87
CA VAL A 79 4.33 -0.68 8.28
C VAL A 79 4.76 -2.11 7.96
N ASP A 80 3.96 -3.08 8.39
CA ASP A 80 4.17 -4.50 8.10
C ASP A 80 2.85 -5.10 7.62
N LEU A 81 2.78 -5.41 6.34
CA LEU A 81 1.56 -5.89 5.69
C LEU A 81 1.86 -7.05 4.75
N SER A 82 1.03 -8.09 4.80
CA SER A 82 0.99 -9.13 3.77
C SER A 82 -0.38 -9.20 3.08
N GLY A 83 -0.33 -9.31 1.75
CA GLY A 83 -1.48 -9.37 0.87
C GLY A 83 -2.32 -10.64 1.05
N ARG A 84 -3.51 -10.65 0.44
CA ARG A 84 -4.48 -11.75 0.55
C ARG A 84 -3.89 -13.07 0.02
N THR A 85 -4.06 -14.20 0.70
CA THR A 85 -3.45 -15.48 0.26
C THR A 85 -4.43 -16.49 -0.35
N GLY A 86 -5.76 -16.35 -0.23
CA GLY A 86 -6.61 -17.36 -0.88
C GLY A 86 -8.13 -17.42 -0.63
N ALA A 87 -8.80 -16.44 -0.02
CA ALA A 87 -10.27 -16.50 0.06
C ALA A 87 -11.00 -15.71 -1.05
N ASP A 88 -10.33 -14.76 -1.70
CA ASP A 88 -10.88 -13.91 -2.77
C ASP A 88 -9.94 -14.00 -3.98
N ALA A 89 -10.23 -14.91 -4.93
CA ALA A 89 -9.34 -15.22 -6.05
C ALA A 89 -8.94 -13.98 -6.86
N ASP A 90 -9.84 -13.00 -6.98
CA ASP A 90 -9.63 -11.76 -7.73
C ASP A 90 -8.63 -10.80 -7.08
N PHE A 91 -8.34 -10.99 -5.78
CA PHE A 91 -7.43 -10.14 -5.01
C PHE A 91 -6.29 -10.91 -4.37
N ALA A 92 -6.09 -12.18 -4.72
CA ALA A 92 -4.97 -12.97 -4.22
C ALA A 92 -3.64 -12.27 -4.55
N GLY A 93 -2.77 -12.11 -3.55
CA GLY A 93 -1.50 -11.41 -3.63
C GLY A 93 -1.62 -9.88 -3.68
N MET A 94 -2.82 -9.28 -3.59
CA MET A 94 -3.00 -7.83 -3.46
C MET A 94 -2.92 -7.41 -1.99
N VAL A 95 -2.18 -6.35 -1.71
CA VAL A 95 -2.07 -5.74 -0.36
C VAL A 95 -2.57 -4.30 -0.33
N VAL A 96 -2.28 -3.51 -1.37
CA VAL A 96 -2.77 -2.15 -1.52
C VAL A 96 -3.38 -1.99 -2.90
N TYR A 97 -4.60 -1.46 -2.95
CA TYR A 97 -5.31 -1.21 -4.19
C TYR A 97 -5.99 0.16 -4.11
N PHE A 98 -5.50 1.13 -4.87
CA PHE A 98 -6.20 2.38 -5.10
C PHE A 98 -7.26 2.16 -6.16
N ASP A 99 -8.44 2.74 -5.99
CA ASP A 99 -9.40 2.87 -7.08
C ASP A 99 -8.66 3.31 -8.35
N ARG A 100 -9.03 2.72 -9.50
CA ARG A 100 -8.30 2.87 -10.77
C ARG A 100 -8.02 4.32 -11.15
N ASN A 101 -8.90 5.24 -10.78
CA ASN A 101 -8.77 6.67 -11.10
C ASN A 101 -8.34 7.54 -9.91
N ASN A 102 -8.14 6.96 -8.73
CA ASN A 102 -7.63 7.67 -7.57
C ASN A 102 -6.21 8.18 -7.87
N ALA A 103 -6.07 9.50 -8.00
CA ALA A 103 -4.81 10.19 -8.30
C ALA A 103 -4.03 10.59 -7.04
N SER A 104 -4.49 10.19 -5.85
CA SER A 104 -3.83 10.49 -4.58
C SER A 104 -2.49 9.75 -4.41
N GLN A 105 -1.78 10.11 -3.35
CA GLN A 105 -0.43 9.62 -3.08
C GLN A 105 -0.42 8.52 -2.00
N ILE A 106 0.40 7.49 -2.22
CA ILE A 106 0.93 6.61 -1.18
C ILE A 106 2.29 7.19 -0.78
N SER A 107 2.45 7.59 0.48
CA SER A 107 3.69 8.13 1.02
C SER A 107 4.18 7.24 2.15
N LEU A 108 5.25 6.49 1.90
CA LEU A 108 5.91 5.70 2.93
C LEU A 108 7.24 6.37 3.27
N THR A 109 7.28 7.06 4.41
CA THR A 109 8.51 7.70 4.92
C THR A 109 9.10 6.84 6.02
N GLY A 110 10.13 6.04 5.72
CA GLY A 110 10.71 5.06 6.62
C GLY A 110 12.05 5.50 7.21
N SER A 111 12.23 5.30 8.51
CA SER A 111 13.55 5.21 9.19
C SER A 111 13.69 3.91 9.99
N SER A 112 12.75 2.97 9.82
CA SER A 112 12.57 1.70 10.54
C SER A 112 11.90 0.67 9.61
N ALA A 113 12.02 -0.63 9.93
CA ALA A 113 11.64 -1.76 9.10
C ALA A 113 10.20 -1.65 8.56
N THR A 114 10.06 -1.15 7.32
CA THR A 114 8.82 -1.22 6.55
C THR A 114 8.91 -2.45 5.66
N SER A 115 7.93 -3.35 5.82
CA SER A 115 7.78 -4.60 5.08
C SER A 115 6.42 -4.58 4.40
N VAL A 116 6.40 -4.77 3.08
CA VAL A 116 5.16 -4.94 2.32
C VAL A 116 5.34 -6.12 1.39
N ASP A 117 4.61 -7.19 1.70
CA ASP A 117 4.55 -8.40 0.91
C ASP A 117 3.24 -8.44 0.12
N GLY A 118 3.34 -8.44 -1.21
CA GLY A 118 2.20 -8.40 -2.11
C GLY A 118 2.10 -7.12 -2.93
N THR A 119 1.18 -7.13 -3.89
CA THR A 119 1.10 -6.14 -4.96
C THR A 119 0.46 -4.82 -4.51
N ILE A 120 1.10 -3.72 -4.89
CA ILE A 120 0.62 -2.34 -4.74
C ILE A 120 0.12 -1.85 -6.09
N TYR A 121 -1.20 -1.64 -6.19
CA TYR A 121 -1.83 -1.05 -7.37
C TYR A 121 -2.27 0.39 -7.09
N ALA A 122 -1.68 1.34 -7.81
CA ALA A 122 -1.94 2.78 -7.76
C ALA A 122 -1.86 3.41 -9.16
N LYS A 123 -2.55 2.80 -10.13
CA LYS A 123 -2.44 3.12 -11.58
C LYS A 123 -2.45 4.62 -11.90
N SER A 124 -3.34 5.41 -11.28
CA SER A 124 -3.43 6.85 -11.51
C SER A 124 -2.70 7.70 -10.46
N GLY A 125 -2.29 7.08 -9.35
CA GLY A 125 -1.66 7.72 -8.20
C GLY A 125 -0.14 7.73 -8.25
N THR A 126 0.45 8.29 -7.19
CA THR A 126 1.90 8.33 -7.00
C THR A 126 2.30 7.48 -5.80
N VAL A 127 3.31 6.63 -5.95
CA VAL A 127 3.98 5.96 -4.84
C VAL A 127 5.25 6.72 -4.52
N SER A 128 5.33 7.30 -3.33
CA SER A 128 6.49 8.05 -2.83
C SER A 128 7.12 7.31 -1.66
N LEU A 129 8.39 6.95 -1.82
CA LEU A 129 9.20 6.23 -0.85
C LEU A 129 10.34 7.16 -0.42
N THR A 130 10.37 7.52 0.87
CA THR A 130 11.37 8.45 1.41
C THR A 130 12.05 7.86 2.64
N GLY A 131 13.38 7.95 2.77
CA GLY A 131 14.06 7.44 3.97
C GLY A 131 15.48 7.97 4.19
N PRO A 132 15.81 8.49 5.40
CA PRO A 132 17.13 9.07 5.67
C PRO A 132 18.22 8.02 5.96
N SER A 133 17.86 6.80 6.37
CA SER A 133 18.78 5.67 6.56
C SER A 133 17.99 4.43 6.98
N GLY A 134 17.96 3.38 6.15
CA GLY A 134 17.36 2.08 6.48
C GLY A 134 16.91 1.32 5.24
N VAL A 135 17.04 -0.01 5.22
CA VAL A 135 16.52 -0.84 4.13
C VAL A 135 15.02 -1.06 4.37
N SER A 136 14.19 -0.64 3.41
CA SER A 136 12.80 -1.11 3.32
C SER A 136 12.75 -2.23 2.28
N THR A 137 12.20 -3.37 2.67
CA THR A 137 12.06 -4.54 1.79
C THR A 137 10.62 -4.62 1.31
N PHE A 138 10.46 -4.66 0.00
CA PHE A 138 9.16 -4.85 -0.63
C PHE A 138 9.24 -6.14 -1.43
N SER A 139 8.50 -7.17 -0.99
CA SER A 139 8.26 -8.35 -1.81
C SER A 139 7.04 -8.11 -2.70
N ALA A 140 7.08 -7.03 -3.49
CA ALA A 140 5.92 -6.43 -4.13
C ALA A 140 6.14 -6.14 -5.62
N ALA A 141 5.12 -6.41 -6.43
CA ALA A 141 4.91 -5.70 -7.69
C ALA A 141 4.27 -4.34 -7.43
N ILE A 142 4.75 -3.28 -8.09
CA ILE A 142 4.20 -1.92 -7.97
C ILE A 142 3.72 -1.46 -9.34
N VAL A 143 2.42 -1.17 -9.45
CA VAL A 143 1.78 -0.63 -10.66
C VAL A 143 1.29 0.77 -10.34
N ALA A 144 2.02 1.81 -10.76
CA ALA A 144 1.68 3.20 -10.46
C ALA A 144 1.91 4.14 -11.65
N ASN A 145 1.24 5.30 -11.66
CA ASN A 145 1.53 6.34 -12.65
C ASN A 145 2.94 6.91 -12.46
N ASN A 146 3.31 7.12 -11.20
CA ASN A 146 4.64 7.60 -10.82
C ASN A 146 5.15 6.87 -9.59
N VAL A 147 6.43 6.51 -9.61
CA VAL A 147 7.18 6.05 -8.44
C VAL A 147 8.28 7.06 -8.16
N LYS A 148 8.30 7.63 -6.95
CA LYS A 148 9.29 8.62 -6.50
C LYS A 148 10.08 8.06 -5.34
N LYS A 149 11.41 8.13 -5.44
CA LYS A 149 12.35 7.85 -4.34
C LYS A 149 13.06 9.13 -3.95
N THR A 150 13.09 9.43 -2.65
CA THR A 150 13.88 10.54 -2.10
C THR A 150 14.70 10.07 -0.89
N GLY A 151 15.92 10.57 -0.73
CA GLY A 151 16.83 10.21 0.37
C GLY A 151 17.85 9.12 0.01
N ASP A 152 18.81 8.91 0.91
CA ASP A 152 20.03 8.13 0.66
C ASP A 152 19.87 6.61 0.89
N SER A 153 18.73 6.19 1.45
CA SER A 153 18.46 4.79 1.75
C SER A 153 18.32 3.92 0.50
N ALA A 154 18.71 2.65 0.60
CA ALA A 154 18.40 1.63 -0.39
C ALA A 154 16.95 1.18 -0.25
N ILE A 155 16.23 1.12 -1.37
CA ILE A 155 14.93 0.45 -1.46
C ILE A 155 15.22 -0.89 -2.12
N VAL A 156 14.90 -1.99 -1.43
CA VAL A 156 15.06 -3.34 -1.97
C VAL A 156 13.69 -3.81 -2.45
N LEU A 157 13.56 -3.96 -3.76
CA LEU A 157 12.42 -4.61 -4.40
C LEU A 157 12.84 -6.06 -4.67
N ASP A 158 12.30 -7.00 -3.91
CA ASP A 158 12.59 -8.44 -4.04
C ASP A 158 11.32 -9.16 -4.48
N PHE A 159 11.03 -9.12 -5.78
CA PHE A 159 9.79 -9.68 -6.30
C PHE A 159 9.72 -11.20 -6.10
N ASP A 160 8.80 -11.63 -5.24
CA ASP A 160 8.44 -13.03 -5.05
C ASP A 160 7.12 -13.34 -5.77
N PRO A 161 7.11 -14.15 -6.85
CA PRO A 161 5.89 -14.46 -7.59
C PRO A 161 4.86 -15.24 -6.78
N THR A 162 5.25 -15.87 -5.67
CA THR A 162 4.33 -16.61 -4.79
C THR A 162 3.58 -15.71 -3.82
N LYS A 163 4.08 -14.49 -3.59
CA LYS A 163 3.48 -13.49 -2.69
C LYS A 163 2.69 -12.41 -3.42
N ASN A 164 2.85 -12.31 -4.73
CA ASN A 164 2.25 -11.25 -5.54
C ASN A 164 1.04 -11.74 -6.31
N HIS A 165 0.14 -10.81 -6.65
CA HIS A 165 -0.96 -11.11 -7.54
C HIS A 165 -0.40 -11.65 -8.85
N ALA A 166 -1.07 -12.65 -9.42
CA ALA A 166 -0.65 -13.33 -10.64
C ALA A 166 -0.14 -12.30 -11.65
N ALA A 167 1.07 -12.56 -12.18
CA ALA A 167 1.77 -11.64 -13.06
C ALA A 167 0.80 -11.08 -14.10
N LEU A 168 0.82 -9.75 -14.28
CA LEU A 168 0.13 -9.13 -15.39
C LEU A 168 0.68 -9.77 -16.66
N SER A 169 -0.03 -10.75 -17.21
CA SER A 169 0.34 -11.33 -18.50
C SER A 169 0.23 -10.18 -19.47
N ASP A 170 1.37 -9.73 -19.98
CA ASP A 170 1.43 -8.76 -21.06
C ASP A 170 0.67 -9.36 -22.24
N SER A 171 -0.60 -8.99 -22.39
CA SER A 171 -1.30 -9.17 -23.66
C SER A 171 -0.75 -8.07 -24.57
N ALA A 172 0.47 -8.28 -25.06
CA ALA A 172 1.11 -7.48 -26.09
C ALA A 172 0.34 -7.65 -27.41
N ASP A 173 -0.82 -7.03 -27.48
CA ASP A 173 -1.44 -6.59 -28.73
C ASP A 173 -0.92 -5.18 -29.00
N GLY A 174 0.28 -5.12 -29.57
CA GLY A 174 1.04 -3.89 -29.73
C GLY A 174 2.35 -4.17 -30.44
N GLY A 175 2.26 -4.42 -31.75
CA GLY A 175 3.38 -4.77 -32.61
C GLY A 175 4.57 -3.83 -32.44
N LEU A 176 5.74 -4.43 -32.23
CA LEU A 176 7.02 -3.79 -32.46
C LEU A 176 7.24 -3.73 -33.97
N VAL A 177 7.31 -2.51 -34.50
CA VAL A 177 7.92 -2.26 -35.81
C VAL A 177 9.31 -1.72 -35.51
N GLU A 178 10.32 -2.42 -36.04
CA GLU A 178 11.72 -1.96 -36.08
C GLU A 178 11.87 -0.61 -36.79
#